data_AF-A0A4P5UC72-F1
#
_entry.id   AF-A0A4P5UC72-F1
#
_cell.length_a   1.000
_cell.length_b   1.000
_cell.length_c   1.000
_cell.angle_alpha   90.00
_cell.angle_beta   90.00
_cell.angle_gamma   90.00
#
_symmetry.space_group_name_H-M   'P 1'
#
loop_
_entity.id
_entity.type
_entity.pdbx_description
1 polymer ?
#
loop_
_entity_poly.entity_id
_entity_poly.type
_entity_poly.pdbx_seq_one_letter_code
_entity_poly.pdbx_strand_id
1 'polypeptide(L)'
;MVVILGYAVSLGCIFGVYVFHGGNIKVVLEALPFELVTIFGGALGAFAVANQPKVLKATLKLIPQALKSSKYTKARFLSLLALLYDILQKARKDGLMSIEQDVENPHDSGLFNKYPDLAHDHHVVEFITDYLRMMVTGNLNAHEIENLMDSEIDTHHDEAHEPVAAIGRLAGALPAFGIVAAVLGVINTMGSVGQPPSVLGGMIASALVGTFLGILLAYAVVEPLGGLLDQKAQDGGKELQCIKTTLLASMQGYNPATAIEFGRKVLFSTERPSFIELENHVRGRK
;
A
#
# COMPACT_ATOMS: atom_id res chain seq x y z
N MET A 1 6.76 12.59 -3.52
CA MET A 1 7.47 13.43 -4.51
C MET A 1 7.48 12.82 -5.91
N VAL A 2 7.88 11.55 -6.06
CA VAL A 2 7.93 10.86 -7.37
C VAL A 2 6.55 10.75 -8.05
N VAL A 3 5.48 10.44 -7.32
CA VAL A 3 4.12 10.35 -7.88
C VAL A 3 3.67 11.67 -8.53
N ILE A 4 3.86 12.79 -7.84
CA ILE A 4 3.47 14.13 -8.33
C ILE A 4 4.29 14.49 -9.56
N LEU A 5 5.61 14.22 -9.54
CA LEU A 5 6.48 14.44 -10.69
C LEU A 5 6.05 13.58 -11.88
N GLY A 6 5.71 12.30 -11.66
CA GLY A 6 5.21 11.40 -12.68
C GLY A 6 3.93 11.92 -13.34
N TYR A 7 2.95 12.38 -12.55
CA TYR A 7 1.75 13.00 -13.09
C TYR A 7 2.03 14.30 -13.84
N ALA A 8 2.94 15.15 -13.33
CA ALA A 8 3.33 16.37 -14.01
C ALA A 8 3.97 16.10 -15.38
N VAL A 9 4.85 15.09 -15.47
CA VAL A 9 5.46 14.66 -16.74
C VAL A 9 4.41 14.07 -17.67
N SER A 10 3.55 13.17 -17.19
CA SER A 10 2.49 12.54 -17.99
C SER A 10 1.53 13.58 -18.58
N LEU A 11 0.93 14.41 -17.72
CA LEU A 11 0.00 15.45 -18.14
C LEU A 11 0.69 16.53 -19.00
N GLY A 12 1.93 16.90 -18.64
CA GLY A 12 2.73 17.87 -19.39
C GLY A 12 3.02 17.40 -20.82
N CYS A 13 3.36 16.12 -21.02
CA CYS A 13 3.58 15.57 -22.34
C CYS A 13 2.27 15.46 -23.14
N ILE A 14 1.20 14.91 -22.54
CA ILE A 14 -0.08 14.69 -23.23
C ILE A 14 -0.70 16.01 -23.67
N PHE A 15 -0.88 16.95 -22.73
CA PHE A 15 -1.51 18.23 -23.03
C PHE A 15 -0.54 19.21 -23.69
N GLY A 16 0.75 19.16 -23.37
CA GLY A 16 1.76 20.02 -24.00
C GLY A 16 1.90 19.74 -25.50
N VAL A 17 1.95 18.47 -25.89
CA VAL A 17 1.98 18.09 -27.32
C VAL A 17 0.68 18.48 -28.02
N TYR A 18 -0.47 18.26 -27.38
CA TYR A 18 -1.77 18.66 -27.93
C TYR A 18 -1.86 20.16 -28.23
N VAL A 19 -1.44 21.01 -27.27
CA VAL A 19 -1.40 22.47 -27.45
C VAL A 19 -0.37 22.88 -28.49
N PHE A 20 0.81 22.25 -28.51
CA PHE A 20 1.86 22.54 -29.48
C PHE A 20 1.43 22.23 -30.92
N HIS A 21 0.61 21.20 -31.12
CA HIS A 21 0.00 20.87 -32.42
C HIS A 21 -1.18 21.79 -32.79
N GLY A 22 -1.46 22.82 -32.01
CA GLY A 22 -2.56 23.77 -32.25
C GLY A 22 -3.93 23.30 -31.74
N GLY A 23 -3.96 22.28 -30.87
CA GLY A 23 -5.20 21.76 -30.27
C GLY A 23 -5.91 22.80 -29.39
N ASN A 24 -7.24 22.87 -29.51
CA ASN A 24 -8.07 23.77 -28.71
C ASN A 24 -8.51 23.10 -27.40
N ILE A 25 -7.79 23.38 -26.31
CA ILE A 25 -8.08 22.79 -24.99
C ILE A 25 -9.44 23.18 -24.41
N LYS A 26 -10.06 24.26 -24.90
CA LYS A 26 -11.39 24.68 -24.43
C LYS A 26 -12.45 23.60 -24.65
N VAL A 27 -12.36 22.88 -25.76
CA VAL A 27 -13.29 21.78 -26.08
C VAL A 27 -13.22 20.67 -25.02
N VAL A 28 -12.00 20.33 -24.59
CA VAL A 28 -11.79 19.34 -23.52
C VAL A 28 -12.33 19.88 -22.20
N LEU A 29 -12.03 21.13 -21.85
CA LEU A 29 -12.44 21.73 -20.59
C LEU A 29 -13.97 21.92 -20.46
N GLU A 30 -14.65 22.21 -21.57
CA GLU A 30 -16.11 22.35 -21.62
C GLU A 30 -16.81 21.00 -21.46
N ALA A 31 -16.29 19.94 -22.07
CA ALA A 31 -16.84 18.59 -21.95
C ALA A 31 -16.50 17.91 -20.61
N LEU A 32 -15.35 18.25 -20.01
CA LEU A 32 -14.78 17.59 -18.85
C LEU A 32 -15.76 17.40 -17.66
N PRO A 33 -16.54 18.38 -17.21
CA PRO A 33 -17.46 18.18 -16.08
C PRO A 33 -18.50 17.08 -16.34
N PHE A 34 -19.10 17.05 -17.53
CA PHE A 34 -20.17 16.09 -17.87
C PHE A 34 -19.60 14.68 -18.10
N GLU A 35 -18.48 14.60 -18.80
CA GLU A 35 -17.80 13.34 -19.08
C GLU A 35 -17.26 12.72 -17.79
N LEU A 36 -16.66 13.52 -16.89
CA LEU A 36 -16.19 13.04 -15.59
C LEU A 36 -17.33 12.52 -14.72
N VAL A 37 -18.49 13.19 -14.69
CA VAL A 37 -19.65 12.70 -13.93
C VAL A 37 -20.13 11.36 -14.47
N THR A 38 -20.18 11.21 -15.80
CA THR A 38 -20.59 9.94 -16.44
C THR A 38 -19.60 8.83 -16.13
N ILE A 39 -18.30 9.09 -16.29
CA ILE A 39 -17.23 8.11 -16.10
C ILE A 39 -17.06 7.76 -14.63
N PHE A 40 -16.82 8.74 -13.75
CA PHE A 40 -16.65 8.49 -12.32
C PHE A 40 -17.95 8.04 -11.66
N GLY A 41 -19.11 8.59 -12.04
CA GLY A 41 -20.39 8.15 -11.49
C GLY A 41 -20.69 6.69 -11.82
N GLY A 42 -20.51 6.30 -13.09
CA GLY A 42 -20.63 4.91 -13.52
C GLY A 42 -19.62 3.99 -12.84
N ALA A 43 -18.35 4.40 -12.81
CA ALA A 43 -17.27 3.64 -12.20
C ALA A 43 -17.45 3.46 -10.68
N LEU A 44 -17.86 4.51 -9.95
CA LEU A 44 -18.16 4.43 -8.51
C LEU A 44 -19.39 3.57 -8.23
N GLY A 45 -20.42 3.63 -9.07
CA GLY A 45 -21.57 2.74 -8.98
C GLY A 45 -21.17 1.27 -9.15
N ALA A 46 -20.40 0.97 -10.19
CA ALA A 46 -19.86 -0.38 -10.41
C ALA A 46 -18.93 -0.83 -9.28
N PHE A 47 -18.09 0.08 -8.77
CA PHE A 47 -17.21 -0.17 -7.64
C PHE A 47 -17.98 -0.51 -6.36
N ALA A 48 -19.08 0.19 -6.08
CA ALA A 48 -19.94 -0.12 -4.93
C ALA A 48 -20.64 -1.48 -5.07
N VAL A 49 -21.05 -1.86 -6.29
CA VAL A 49 -21.65 -3.17 -6.56
C VAL A 49 -20.63 -4.31 -6.42
N ALA A 50 -19.39 -4.07 -6.87
CA ALA A 50 -18.36 -5.11 -6.95
C ALA A 50 -17.63 -5.39 -5.62
N ASN A 51 -17.82 -4.58 -4.57
CA ASN A 51 -17.01 -4.67 -3.35
C ASN A 51 -17.87 -4.64 -2.08
N GLN A 52 -17.47 -5.46 -1.10
CA GLN A 52 -18.09 -5.44 0.23
C GLN A 52 -17.76 -4.14 0.99
N PRO A 53 -18.60 -3.72 1.96
CA PRO A 53 -18.38 -2.48 2.73
C PRO A 53 -17.00 -2.38 3.40
N LYS A 54 -16.40 -3.50 3.82
CA LYS A 54 -15.05 -3.53 4.39
C LYS A 54 -13.98 -3.09 3.38
N VAL A 55 -14.05 -3.61 2.16
CA VAL A 55 -13.12 -3.31 1.06
C VAL A 55 -13.30 -1.86 0.60
N LEU A 56 -14.55 -1.38 0.51
CA LEU A 56 -14.84 0.03 0.20
C LEU A 56 -14.15 0.99 1.18
N LYS A 57 -14.33 0.76 2.49
CA LYS A 57 -13.71 1.58 3.54
C LYS A 57 -12.19 1.50 3.53
N ALA A 58 -11.63 0.30 3.35
CA ALA A 58 -10.19 0.09 3.30
C ALA A 58 -9.56 0.79 2.08
N THR A 59 -10.20 0.69 0.91
CA THR A 59 -9.75 1.38 -0.32
C THR A 59 -9.70 2.89 -0.13
N LEU A 60 -10.74 3.50 0.44
CA LEU A 60 -10.78 4.94 0.72
C LEU A 60 -9.68 5.38 1.71
N LYS A 61 -9.34 4.54 2.70
CA LYS A 61 -8.23 4.79 3.63
C LYS A 61 -6.85 4.62 2.97
N LEU A 62 -6.75 3.88 1.88
CA LEU A 62 -5.49 3.58 1.20
C LEU A 62 -5.06 4.68 0.22
N ILE A 63 -6.03 5.39 -0.40
CA ILE A 63 -5.75 6.47 -1.36
C ILE A 63 -4.77 7.54 -0.82
N PRO A 64 -4.94 8.09 0.40
CA PRO A 64 -3.99 9.09 0.93
C PRO A 64 -2.60 8.51 1.19
N GLN A 65 -2.51 7.20 1.46
CA GLN A 65 -1.24 6.52 1.71
C GLN A 65 -0.44 6.34 0.42
N ALA A 66 -1.09 6.33 -0.74
CA ALA A 66 -0.41 6.25 -2.03
C ALA A 66 0.53 7.45 -2.25
N LEU A 67 0.12 8.64 -1.82
CA LEU A 67 0.90 9.88 -1.96
C LEU A 67 2.01 10.04 -0.91
N LYS A 68 1.89 9.36 0.24
CA LYS A 68 2.91 9.35 1.30
C LYS A 68 4.08 8.44 0.90
N SER A 69 5.29 8.76 1.37
CA SER A 69 6.44 7.85 1.20
C SER A 69 6.21 6.53 1.94
N SER A 70 6.88 5.47 1.49
CA SER A 70 6.85 4.19 2.21
C SER A 70 7.41 4.37 3.62
N LYS A 71 6.75 3.78 4.63
CA LYS A 71 7.28 3.73 6.01
C LYS A 71 8.37 2.66 6.17
N TYR A 72 8.39 1.67 5.26
CA TYR A 72 9.33 0.55 5.27
C TYR A 72 10.67 1.01 4.69
N THR A 73 11.54 1.44 5.59
CA THR A 73 12.87 1.96 5.26
C THR A 73 13.93 1.16 5.97
N LYS A 74 15.16 1.16 5.45
CA LYS A 74 16.32 0.62 6.17
C LYS A 74 16.41 1.08 7.63
N ALA A 75 16.13 2.34 7.92
CA ALA A 75 16.15 2.89 9.27
C ALA A 75 15.10 2.23 10.18
N ARG A 76 13.87 2.05 9.68
CA ARG A 76 12.81 1.35 10.41
C ARG A 76 13.16 -0.12 10.66
N PHE A 77 13.75 -0.81 9.67
CA PHE A 77 14.20 -2.19 9.88
C PHE A 77 15.37 -2.31 10.86
N LEU A 78 16.27 -1.31 10.91
CA LEU A 78 17.27 -1.23 11.99
C LEU A 78 16.62 -1.08 13.36
N SER A 79 15.64 -0.18 13.51
CA SER A 79 14.85 -0.03 14.74
C SER A 79 14.18 -1.35 15.13
N LEU A 80 13.58 -2.05 14.16
CA LEU A 80 12.84 -3.30 14.39
C LEU A 80 13.75 -4.41 14.89
N LEU A 81 14.87 -4.64 14.20
CA LEU A 81 15.85 -5.64 14.61
C LEU A 81 16.46 -5.31 15.96
N ALA A 82 16.66 -4.03 16.28
CA ALA A 82 17.17 -3.61 17.58
C ALA A 82 16.14 -3.76 18.71
N LEU A 83 14.87 -3.47 18.47
CA LEU A 83 13.78 -3.76 19.41
C LEU A 83 13.71 -5.26 19.71
N LEU A 84 13.71 -6.10 18.67
CA LEU A 84 13.70 -7.56 18.83
C LEU A 84 14.95 -8.03 19.58
N TYR A 85 16.13 -7.48 19.27
CA TYR A 85 17.34 -7.79 20.02
C TYR A 85 17.20 -7.45 21.51
N ASP A 86 16.75 -6.24 21.85
CA ASP A 86 16.63 -5.80 23.24
C ASP A 86 15.65 -6.68 24.04
N ILE A 87 14.50 -7.03 23.43
CA ILE A 87 13.52 -7.95 24.02
C ILE A 87 14.16 -9.32 24.25
N LEU A 88 14.76 -9.92 23.23
CA LEU A 88 15.36 -11.25 23.31
C LEU A 88 16.56 -11.28 24.26
N GLN A 89 17.32 -10.18 24.34
CA GLN A 89 18.45 -10.03 25.25
C GLN A 89 17.99 -9.96 26.70
N LYS A 90 16.91 -9.23 26.99
CA LYS A 90 16.27 -9.20 28.32
C LYS A 90 15.74 -10.60 28.69
N ALA A 91 14.95 -11.22 27.80
CA ALA A 91 14.40 -12.55 27.99
C ALA A 91 15.48 -13.61 28.26
N ARG A 92 16.64 -13.53 27.59
CA ARG A 92 17.73 -14.49 27.77
C ARG A 92 18.54 -14.26 29.04
N LYS A 93 18.69 -13.01 29.47
CA LYS A 93 19.49 -12.64 30.64
C LYS A 93 18.70 -12.82 31.94
N ASP A 94 17.45 -12.35 31.94
CA ASP A 94 16.63 -12.22 33.13
C ASP A 94 15.48 -13.26 33.15
N GLY A 95 15.37 -14.10 32.11
CA GLY A 95 14.36 -15.15 31.94
C GLY A 95 13.14 -14.70 31.14
N LEU A 96 12.40 -15.64 30.55
CA LEU A 96 11.24 -15.34 29.70
C LEU A 96 10.14 -14.57 30.44
N MET A 97 9.91 -14.83 31.73
CA MET A 97 8.93 -14.06 32.52
C MET A 97 9.32 -12.58 32.71
N SER A 98 10.59 -12.21 32.49
CA SER A 98 11.02 -10.81 32.64
C SER A 98 10.43 -9.85 31.60
N ILE A 99 9.94 -10.38 30.47
CA ILE A 99 9.31 -9.60 29.40
C ILE A 99 7.78 -9.60 29.48
N GLU A 100 7.18 -10.31 30.45
CA GLU A 100 5.72 -10.42 30.58
C GLU A 100 5.05 -9.05 30.73
N GLN A 101 5.56 -8.19 31.61
CA GLN A 101 5.02 -6.83 31.78
C GLN A 101 5.17 -5.97 30.53
N ASP A 102 6.25 -6.14 29.76
CA ASP A 102 6.48 -5.41 28.52
C ASP A 102 5.52 -5.84 27.41
N VAL A 103 5.12 -7.12 27.42
CA VAL A 103 4.19 -7.72 26.46
C VAL A 103 2.73 -7.40 26.79
N GLU A 104 2.37 -7.40 28.08
CA GLU A 104 1.01 -7.07 28.53
C GLU A 104 0.71 -5.57 28.43
N ASN A 105 1.72 -4.70 28.64
CA ASN A 105 1.57 -3.25 28.58
C ASN A 105 2.65 -2.61 27.69
N PRO A 106 2.62 -2.83 26.36
CA PRO A 106 3.66 -2.35 25.46
C PRO A 106 3.77 -0.81 25.43
N HIS A 107 2.68 -0.08 25.67
CA HIS A 107 2.69 1.38 25.70
C HIS A 107 3.44 1.98 26.91
N ASP A 108 3.44 1.27 28.04
CA ASP A 108 4.15 1.69 29.26
C ASP A 108 5.55 1.06 29.36
N SER A 109 5.88 0.16 28.42
CA SER A 109 7.16 -0.54 28.41
C SER A 109 8.32 0.39 28.05
N GLY A 110 9.35 0.38 28.89
CA GLY A 110 10.63 1.03 28.59
C GLY A 110 11.38 0.42 27.40
N LEU A 111 11.00 -0.77 26.92
CA LEU A 111 11.56 -1.38 25.70
C LEU A 111 10.94 -0.77 24.45
N PHE A 112 9.61 -0.79 24.33
CA PHE A 112 8.91 -0.24 23.17
C PHE A 112 9.05 1.28 23.08
N ASN A 113 9.07 1.99 24.21
CA ASN A 113 9.24 3.45 24.24
C ASN A 113 10.61 3.94 23.70
N LYS A 114 11.62 3.06 23.59
CA LYS A 114 12.88 3.38 22.90
C LYS A 114 12.73 3.47 21.37
N TYR A 115 11.65 2.93 20.82
CA TYR A 115 11.39 2.78 19.38
C TYR A 115 10.00 3.35 19.01
N PRO A 116 9.79 4.67 19.15
CA PRO A 116 8.47 5.29 18.97
C PRO A 116 7.92 5.16 17.54
N ASP A 117 8.78 4.97 16.54
CA ASP A 117 8.39 4.71 15.15
C ASP A 117 7.70 3.35 14.98
N LEU A 118 8.01 2.39 15.84
CA LEU A 118 7.39 1.06 15.88
C LEU A 118 6.26 0.98 16.90
N ALA A 119 6.42 1.61 18.07
CA ALA A 119 5.44 1.55 19.16
C ALA A 119 4.07 2.17 18.81
N HIS A 120 4.03 3.11 17.85
CA HIS A 120 2.78 3.67 17.34
C HIS A 120 2.10 2.81 16.27
N ASP A 121 2.75 1.73 15.82
CA ASP A 121 2.21 0.82 14.81
C ASP A 121 1.54 -0.37 15.48
N HIS A 122 0.22 -0.29 15.64
CA HIS A 122 -0.58 -1.30 16.33
C HIS A 122 -0.33 -2.71 15.78
N HIS A 123 -0.29 -2.88 14.45
CA HIS A 123 -0.13 -4.20 13.84
C HIS A 123 1.22 -4.83 14.17
N VAL A 124 2.29 -4.04 14.19
CA VAL A 124 3.64 -4.53 14.55
C VAL A 124 3.71 -4.88 16.03
N VAL A 125 3.18 -4.01 16.89
CA VAL A 125 3.18 -4.23 18.34
C VAL A 125 2.36 -5.47 18.68
N GLU A 126 1.11 -5.56 18.20
CA GLU A 126 0.19 -6.68 18.40
C GLU A 126 0.85 -8.00 17.98
N PHE A 127 1.39 -8.07 16.75
CA PHE A 127 2.08 -9.26 16.26
C PHE A 127 3.26 -9.65 17.14
N ILE A 128 4.14 -8.70 17.52
CA ILE A 128 5.26 -9.01 18.43
C ILE A 128 4.74 -9.50 19.79
N THR A 129 3.78 -8.82 20.39
CA THR A 129 3.30 -9.11 21.74
C THR A 129 2.56 -10.44 21.81
N ASP A 130 1.74 -10.77 20.82
CA ASP A 130 0.95 -12.00 20.83
C ASP A 130 1.84 -13.24 20.79
N TYR A 131 2.84 -13.26 19.90
CA TYR A 131 3.78 -14.38 19.83
C TYR A 131 4.74 -14.43 21.01
N LEU A 132 5.17 -13.29 21.56
CA LEU A 132 5.95 -13.29 22.80
C LEU A 132 5.13 -13.83 23.98
N ARG A 133 3.83 -13.52 24.08
CA ARG A 133 2.93 -14.07 25.10
C ARG A 133 2.82 -15.59 24.98
N MET A 134 2.71 -16.10 23.75
CA MET A 134 2.71 -17.54 23.48
C MET A 134 4.06 -18.20 23.86
N MET A 135 5.18 -17.51 23.61
CA MET A 135 6.51 -17.98 24.04
C MET A 135 6.68 -18.01 25.57
N VAL A 136 6.09 -17.05 26.30
CA VAL A 136 6.15 -16.99 27.77
C VAL A 136 5.29 -18.08 28.43
N THR A 137 4.12 -18.37 27.88
CA THR A 137 3.19 -19.39 28.42
C THR A 137 3.67 -20.84 28.22
N GLY A 138 4.68 -21.07 27.37
CA GLY A 138 5.53 -22.26 27.40
C GLY A 138 4.94 -23.56 26.83
N ASN A 139 3.79 -23.53 26.16
CA ASN A 139 3.05 -24.75 25.77
C ASN A 139 3.07 -25.10 24.28
N LEU A 140 3.86 -24.42 23.44
CA LEU A 140 3.81 -24.61 21.98
C LEU A 140 5.17 -24.92 21.36
N ASN A 141 5.19 -25.85 20.41
CA ASN A 141 6.37 -26.19 19.62
C ASN A 141 6.63 -25.09 18.57
N ALA A 142 7.90 -24.85 18.22
CA ALA A 142 8.30 -23.86 17.21
C ALA A 142 7.60 -24.07 15.85
N HIS A 143 7.34 -25.31 15.45
CA HIS A 143 6.63 -25.61 14.20
C HIS A 143 5.15 -25.19 14.26
N GLU A 144 4.49 -25.30 15.42
CA GLU A 144 3.09 -24.89 15.58
C GLU A 144 2.98 -23.36 15.54
N ILE A 145 3.91 -22.66 16.20
CA ILE A 145 4.02 -21.20 16.13
C ILE A 145 4.33 -20.74 14.70
N GLU A 146 5.25 -21.40 14.00
CA GLU A 146 5.57 -21.06 12.60
C GLU A 146 4.33 -21.14 11.70
N ASN A 147 3.59 -22.25 11.76
CA ASN A 147 2.36 -22.42 10.98
C ASN A 147 1.31 -21.35 11.31
N LEU A 148 1.18 -20.98 12.59
CA LEU A 148 0.24 -19.95 13.01
C LEU A 148 0.67 -18.56 12.50
N MET A 149 1.95 -18.22 12.64
CA MET A 149 2.53 -16.98 12.12
C MET A 149 2.37 -16.87 10.61
N ASP A 150 2.56 -17.97 9.88
CA ASP A 150 2.33 -18.00 8.43
C ASP A 150 0.85 -17.77 8.09
N SER A 151 -0.06 -18.45 8.78
CA SER A 151 -1.51 -18.25 8.56
C SER A 151 -1.95 -16.81 8.84
N GLU A 152 -1.38 -16.15 9.86
CA GLU A 152 -1.69 -14.76 10.17
C GLU A 152 -1.08 -13.80 9.15
N ILE A 153 0.17 -14.02 8.73
CA ILE A 153 0.82 -13.22 7.69
C ILE A 153 0.06 -13.32 6.37
N ASP A 154 -0.40 -14.51 5.99
CA ASP A 154 -1.22 -14.73 4.79
C ASP A 154 -2.55 -13.98 4.90
N THR A 155 -3.23 -14.06 6.05
CA THR A 155 -4.48 -13.32 6.30
C THR A 155 -4.25 -11.81 6.19
N HIS A 156 -3.20 -11.28 6.81
CA HIS A 156 -2.83 -9.86 6.70
C HIS A 156 -2.53 -9.47 5.24
N HIS A 157 -1.86 -10.33 4.49
CA HIS A 157 -1.54 -10.09 3.09
C HIS A 157 -2.81 -10.05 2.24
N ASP A 158 -3.72 -11.01 2.40
CA ASP A 158 -5.00 -11.03 1.71
C ASP A 158 -5.83 -9.77 2.01
N GLU A 159 -5.91 -9.37 3.28
CA GLU A 159 -6.61 -8.15 3.70
C GLU A 159 -6.00 -6.87 3.11
N ALA A 160 -4.68 -6.82 2.97
CA ALA A 160 -3.97 -5.69 2.39
C ALA A 160 -4.10 -5.62 0.85
N HIS A 161 -4.21 -6.77 0.16
CA HIS A 161 -4.30 -6.84 -1.29
C HIS A 161 -5.72 -6.68 -1.83
N GLU A 162 -6.75 -7.02 -1.06
CA GLU A 162 -8.16 -6.84 -1.47
C GLU A 162 -8.48 -5.39 -1.93
N PRO A 163 -8.12 -4.32 -1.17
CA PRO A 163 -8.28 -2.95 -1.63
C PRO A 163 -7.47 -2.60 -2.89
N VAL A 164 -6.26 -3.16 -3.03
CA VAL A 164 -5.40 -2.96 -4.20
C VAL A 164 -6.04 -3.56 -5.44
N ALA A 165 -6.55 -4.80 -5.32
CA ALA A 165 -7.30 -5.47 -6.38
C ALA A 165 -8.57 -4.69 -6.75
N ALA A 166 -9.26 -4.10 -5.77
CA ALA A 166 -10.42 -3.25 -6.02
C ALA A 166 -10.06 -1.98 -6.81
N ILE A 167 -8.93 -1.34 -6.52
CA ILE A 167 -8.40 -0.21 -7.32
C ILE A 167 -8.04 -0.66 -8.74
N GLY A 168 -7.41 -1.83 -8.89
CA GLY A 168 -7.12 -2.39 -10.22
C GLY A 168 -8.38 -2.63 -11.05
N ARG A 169 -9.43 -3.22 -10.45
CA ARG A 169 -10.73 -3.39 -11.10
C ARG A 169 -11.37 -2.05 -11.49
N LEU A 170 -11.30 -1.05 -10.61
CA LEU A 170 -11.77 0.31 -10.90
C LEU A 170 -11.01 0.91 -12.09
N ALA A 171 -9.68 0.78 -12.11
CA ALA A 171 -8.84 1.27 -13.21
C ALA A 171 -9.26 0.64 -14.54
N GLY A 172 -9.45 -0.70 -14.57
CA GLY A 172 -9.90 -1.42 -15.76
C GLY A 172 -11.32 -1.04 -16.23
N ALA A 173 -12.17 -0.53 -15.33
CA ALA A 173 -13.54 -0.12 -15.67
C ALA A 173 -13.62 1.29 -16.29
N LEU A 174 -12.69 2.20 -15.95
CA LEU A 174 -12.73 3.60 -16.40
C LEU A 174 -12.75 3.76 -17.94
N PRO A 175 -11.97 3.02 -18.75
CA PRO A 175 -12.04 3.12 -20.21
C PRO A 175 -13.39 2.64 -20.76
N ALA A 176 -13.98 1.60 -20.16
CA ALA A 176 -15.28 1.09 -20.56
C ALA A 176 -16.38 2.13 -20.34
N PHE A 177 -16.38 2.82 -19.20
CA PHE A 177 -17.30 3.94 -18.96
C PHE A 177 -16.99 5.15 -19.85
N GLY A 178 -15.74 5.38 -20.24
CA GLY A 178 -15.39 6.37 -21.27
C GLY A 178 -15.97 6.05 -22.66
N ILE A 179 -16.06 4.76 -23.02
CA ILE A 179 -16.76 4.32 -24.23
C ILE A 179 -18.26 4.57 -24.09
N VAL A 180 -18.86 4.24 -22.95
CA VAL A 180 -20.29 4.52 -22.69
C VAL A 180 -20.59 6.01 -22.86
N ALA A 181 -19.75 6.88 -22.30
CA ALA A 181 -19.92 8.33 -22.39
C ALA A 181 -19.84 8.81 -23.86
N ALA A 182 -18.86 8.31 -24.63
CA ALA A 182 -18.75 8.62 -26.06
C ALA A 182 -19.97 8.11 -26.87
N VAL A 183 -20.46 6.90 -26.58
CA VAL A 183 -21.65 6.36 -27.25
C VAL A 183 -22.88 7.24 -26.97
N LEU A 184 -23.09 7.69 -25.73
CA LEU A 184 -24.16 8.62 -25.40
C LEU A 184 -24.02 9.96 -26.12
N GLY A 185 -22.79 10.49 -26.22
CA GLY A 185 -22.51 11.70 -27.00
C GLY A 185 -22.80 11.55 -28.50
N VAL A 186 -22.48 10.38 -29.08
CA VAL A 186 -22.80 10.07 -30.48
C VAL A 186 -24.31 9.94 -30.68
N ILE A 187 -25.04 9.28 -29.77
CA ILE A 187 -26.50 9.21 -29.83
C ILE A 187 -27.11 10.62 -29.82
N ASN A 188 -26.62 11.51 -28.95
CA ASN A 188 -27.07 12.90 -28.89
C ASN A 188 -26.78 13.67 -30.20
N THR A 189 -25.60 13.44 -30.78
CA THR A 189 -25.22 14.02 -32.08
C THR A 189 -26.16 13.56 -33.19
N MET A 190 -26.48 12.26 -33.25
CA MET A 190 -27.39 11.70 -34.25
C MET A 190 -28.81 12.23 -34.09
N GLY A 191 -29.26 12.54 -32.87
CA GLY A 191 -30.51 13.25 -32.63
C GLY A 191 -30.55 14.67 -33.20
N SER A 192 -29.39 15.25 -33.53
CA SER A 192 -29.22 16.61 -34.04
C SER A 192 -28.73 16.66 -35.49
N VAL A 193 -28.94 15.58 -36.26
CA VAL A 193 -28.34 15.40 -37.61
C VAL A 193 -28.69 16.50 -38.64
N GLY A 194 -29.74 17.28 -38.39
CA GLY A 194 -30.14 18.42 -39.25
C GLY A 194 -29.49 19.76 -38.91
N GLN A 195 -28.64 19.83 -37.87
CA GLN A 195 -27.94 21.05 -37.49
C GLN A 195 -26.80 21.40 -38.47
N PRO A 196 -26.29 22.65 -38.47
CA PRO A 196 -25.15 23.02 -39.28
C PRO A 196 -23.90 22.16 -38.96
N PRO A 197 -23.03 21.89 -39.95
CA PRO A 197 -21.83 21.06 -39.76
C PRO A 197 -20.92 21.51 -38.62
N SER A 198 -20.85 22.82 -38.35
CA SER A 198 -20.06 23.37 -37.25
C SER A 198 -20.58 22.94 -35.87
N VAL A 199 -21.90 22.83 -35.71
CA VAL A 199 -22.55 22.39 -34.46
C VAL A 199 -22.36 20.90 -34.27
N LEU A 200 -22.60 20.09 -35.32
CA LEU A 200 -22.35 18.65 -35.28
C LEU A 200 -20.87 18.35 -34.96
N GLY A 201 -19.93 19.07 -35.57
CA GLY A 201 -18.51 18.90 -35.30
C GLY A 201 -18.15 19.12 -33.83
N GLY A 202 -18.75 20.13 -33.18
CA GLY A 202 -18.59 20.36 -31.74
C GLY A 202 -19.17 19.24 -30.88
N MET A 203 -20.35 18.71 -31.22
CA MET A 203 -20.97 17.60 -30.49
C MET A 203 -20.14 16.31 -30.60
N ILE A 204 -19.63 16.01 -31.81
CA ILE A 204 -18.73 14.86 -32.03
C ILE A 204 -17.43 15.04 -31.24
N ALA A 205 -16.84 16.23 -31.29
CA ALA A 205 -15.62 16.51 -30.54
C ALA A 205 -15.83 16.31 -29.03
N SER A 206 -16.93 16.81 -28.47
CA SER A 206 -17.30 16.57 -27.06
C SER A 206 -17.44 15.08 -26.75
N ALA A 207 -18.12 14.30 -27.60
CA ALA A 207 -18.29 12.87 -27.38
C ALA A 207 -16.96 12.10 -27.35
N LEU A 208 -15.99 12.49 -28.18
CA LEU A 208 -14.66 11.87 -28.20
C LEU A 208 -13.84 12.15 -26.93
N VAL A 209 -14.14 13.24 -26.21
CA VAL A 209 -13.49 13.56 -24.93
C VAL A 209 -13.78 12.48 -23.88
N GLY A 210 -14.98 11.88 -23.89
CA GLY A 210 -15.35 10.82 -22.95
C GLY A 210 -14.42 9.61 -23.00
N THR A 211 -14.15 9.09 -24.21
CA THR A 211 -13.22 7.95 -24.38
C THR A 211 -11.79 8.34 -24.04
N PHE A 212 -11.35 9.53 -24.45
CA PHE A 212 -10.02 10.04 -24.09
C PHE A 212 -9.84 10.13 -22.57
N LEU A 213 -10.80 10.73 -21.85
CA LEU A 213 -10.74 10.86 -20.39
C LEU A 213 -10.78 9.50 -19.69
N GLY A 214 -11.60 8.56 -20.16
CA GLY A 214 -11.65 7.21 -19.59
C GLY A 214 -10.30 6.50 -19.63
N ILE A 215 -9.62 6.55 -20.79
CA ILE A 215 -8.27 5.97 -20.97
C ILE A 215 -7.23 6.73 -20.14
N LEU A 216 -7.28 8.07 -20.16
CA LEU A 216 -6.35 8.92 -19.39
C LEU A 216 -6.44 8.62 -17.89
N LEU A 217 -7.65 8.58 -17.34
CA LEU A 217 -7.86 8.33 -15.91
C LEU A 217 -7.44 6.91 -15.52
N ALA A 218 -7.72 5.92 -16.36
CA ALA A 218 -7.32 4.53 -16.10
C ALA A 218 -5.80 4.39 -16.03
N TYR A 219 -5.13 4.67 -17.15
CA TYR A 219 -3.74 4.30 -17.35
C TYR A 219 -2.74 5.34 -16.85
N ALA A 220 -3.11 6.63 -16.84
CA ALA A 220 -2.22 7.68 -16.36
C ALA A 220 -2.40 7.99 -14.87
N VAL A 221 -3.52 7.58 -14.25
CA VAL A 221 -3.84 7.94 -12.86
C VAL A 221 -4.09 6.72 -11.98
N VAL A 222 -5.15 5.95 -12.22
CA VAL A 222 -5.61 4.96 -11.24
C VAL A 222 -4.77 3.68 -11.24
N GLU A 223 -4.41 3.16 -12.41
CA GLU A 223 -3.62 1.92 -12.52
C GLU A 223 -2.19 2.06 -11.94
N PRO A 224 -1.40 3.10 -12.27
CA PRO A 224 -0.08 3.29 -11.66
C PRO A 224 -0.15 3.48 -10.15
N LEU A 225 -1.22 4.13 -9.65
CA LEU A 225 -1.44 4.30 -8.23
C LEU A 225 -1.73 2.97 -7.54
N GLY A 226 -2.54 2.11 -8.16
CA GLY A 226 -2.79 0.74 -7.71
C GLY A 226 -1.51 -0.07 -7.62
N GLY A 227 -0.67 -0.05 -8.66
CA GLY A 227 0.63 -0.74 -8.66
C GLY A 227 1.60 -0.23 -7.58
N LEU A 228 1.60 1.07 -7.28
CA LEU A 228 2.40 1.60 -6.17
C LEU A 228 1.88 1.14 -4.79
N LEU A 229 0.56 1.05 -4.63
CA LEU A 229 -0.05 0.57 -3.39
C LEU A 229 0.20 -0.92 -3.18
N ASP A 230 0.21 -1.71 -4.26
CA ASP A 230 0.58 -3.12 -4.25
C ASP A 230 2.00 -3.32 -3.71
N GLN A 231 2.98 -2.56 -4.24
CA GLN A 231 4.36 -2.60 -3.76
C GLN A 231 4.47 -2.28 -2.26
N LYS A 232 3.72 -1.28 -1.78
CA LYS A 232 3.70 -0.93 -0.35
C LYS A 232 3.05 -2.01 0.52
N ALA A 233 2.03 -2.71 0.01
CA ALA A 233 1.40 -3.83 0.71
C ALA A 233 2.39 -5.00 0.84
N GLN A 234 3.15 -5.29 -0.21
CA GLN A 234 4.21 -6.30 -0.19
C GLN A 234 5.34 -5.97 0.81
N ASP A 235 5.76 -4.70 0.88
CA ASP A 235 6.74 -4.25 1.87
C ASP A 235 6.27 -4.51 3.33
N GLY A 236 4.98 -4.35 3.60
CA GLY A 236 4.40 -4.65 4.92
C GLY A 236 4.48 -6.11 5.32
N GLY A 237 4.30 -7.03 4.38
CA GLY A 237 4.49 -8.46 4.63
C GLY A 237 5.93 -8.80 5.05
N LYS A 238 6.93 -8.05 4.55
CA LYS A 238 8.34 -8.28 4.92
C LYS A 238 8.66 -7.89 6.35
N GLU A 239 7.98 -6.91 6.90
CA GLU A 239 8.11 -6.53 8.31
C GLU A 239 7.68 -7.68 9.24
N LEU A 240 6.52 -8.29 8.97
CA LEU A 240 6.01 -9.43 9.74
C LEU A 240 6.88 -10.69 9.55
N GLN A 241 7.34 -10.96 8.33
CA GLN A 241 8.29 -12.05 8.07
C GLN A 241 9.60 -11.86 8.86
N CYS A 242 10.12 -10.64 8.95
CA CYS A 242 11.32 -10.32 9.74
C CYS A 242 11.13 -10.65 11.23
N ILE A 243 9.98 -10.27 11.79
CA ILE A 243 9.60 -10.59 13.18
C ILE A 243 9.50 -12.10 13.35
N LYS A 244 8.75 -12.79 12.47
CA LYS A 244 8.60 -14.25 12.48
C LYS A 244 9.93 -14.97 12.52
N THR A 245 10.80 -14.73 11.55
CA THR A 245 12.07 -15.46 11.45
C THR A 245 12.98 -15.18 12.64
N THR A 246 12.93 -13.97 13.21
CA THR A 246 13.71 -13.61 14.40
C THR A 246 13.22 -14.34 15.65
N LEU A 247 11.90 -14.33 15.90
CA LEU A 247 11.33 -14.99 17.08
C LEU A 247 11.49 -16.51 17.01
N LEU A 248 11.24 -17.13 15.84
CA LEU A 248 11.46 -18.56 15.64
C LEU A 248 12.91 -18.97 15.84
N ALA A 249 13.88 -18.19 15.34
CA ALA A 249 15.30 -18.45 15.59
C ALA A 249 15.61 -18.41 17.10
N SER A 250 15.03 -17.46 17.84
CA SER A 250 15.20 -17.44 19.30
C SER A 250 14.57 -18.66 19.98
N MET A 251 13.39 -19.11 19.55
CA MET A 251 12.73 -20.31 20.08
C MET A 251 13.55 -21.59 19.84
N GLN A 252 14.29 -21.65 18.73
CA GLN A 252 15.21 -22.75 18.41
C GLN A 252 16.52 -22.69 19.23
N GLY A 253 16.70 -21.70 20.09
CA GLY A 253 17.83 -21.60 21.02
C GLY A 253 19.03 -20.78 20.51
N TYR A 254 18.93 -20.16 19.32
CA TYR A 254 19.96 -19.24 18.85
C TYR A 254 20.09 -18.03 19.79
N ASN A 255 21.31 -17.48 19.87
CA ASN A 255 21.52 -16.27 20.68
C ASN A 255 20.85 -15.04 20.02
N PRO A 256 20.52 -13.97 20.78
CA PRO A 256 19.81 -12.81 20.23
C PRO A 256 20.51 -12.16 19.04
N ALA A 257 21.85 -12.10 19.04
CA ALA A 257 22.63 -11.55 17.94
C ALA A 257 22.53 -12.39 16.65
N THR A 258 22.48 -13.72 16.80
CA THR A 258 22.25 -14.64 15.69
C THR A 258 20.79 -14.60 15.24
N ALA A 259 19.82 -14.54 16.16
CA ALA A 259 18.39 -14.52 15.81
C ALA A 259 18.02 -13.32 14.93
N ILE A 260 18.52 -12.12 15.22
CA ILE A 260 18.28 -10.93 14.39
C ILE A 260 18.94 -11.02 13.01
N GLU A 261 20.01 -11.81 12.84
CA GLU A 261 20.59 -12.06 11.52
C GLU A 261 19.65 -12.87 10.62
N PHE A 262 18.88 -13.79 11.19
CA PHE A 262 17.85 -14.52 10.43
C PHE A 262 16.77 -13.57 9.93
N GLY A 263 16.25 -12.68 10.80
CA GLY A 263 15.30 -11.63 10.40
C GLY A 263 15.86 -10.68 9.35
N ARG A 264 17.11 -10.23 9.51
CA ARG A 264 17.78 -9.36 8.53
C ARG A 264 17.83 -10.00 7.12
N LYS A 265 18.01 -11.31 7.03
CA LYS A 265 18.16 -12.03 5.75
C LYS A 265 16.86 -12.20 4.97
N VAL A 266 15.69 -12.00 5.58
CA VAL A 266 14.40 -12.07 4.85
C VAL A 266 14.00 -10.74 4.21
N LEU A 267 14.58 -9.62 4.64
CA LEU A 267 14.33 -8.29 4.10
C LEU A 267 14.79 -8.14 2.65
N PHE A 268 14.11 -7.29 1.86
CA PHE A 268 14.57 -6.92 0.52
C PHE A 268 15.96 -6.29 0.54
N SER A 269 16.77 -6.54 -0.50
CA SER A 269 18.18 -6.14 -0.54
C SER A 269 18.39 -4.62 -0.44
N THR A 270 17.44 -3.80 -0.90
CA THR A 270 17.51 -2.34 -0.85
C THR A 270 17.32 -1.80 0.57
N GLU A 271 16.37 -2.37 1.31
CA GLU A 271 16.02 -1.94 2.66
C GLU A 271 16.75 -2.73 3.75
N ARG A 272 17.44 -3.82 3.37
CA ARG A 272 18.22 -4.65 4.29
C ARG A 272 19.42 -3.86 4.84
N PRO A 273 19.54 -3.70 6.16
CA PRO A 273 20.76 -3.17 6.74
C PRO A 273 21.94 -4.13 6.52
N SER A 274 23.13 -3.57 6.31
CA SER A 274 24.36 -4.35 6.30
C SER A 274 24.63 -4.94 7.68
N PHE A 275 25.47 -5.98 7.71
CA PHE A 275 25.88 -6.62 8.96
C PHE A 275 26.53 -5.59 9.91
N ILE A 276 27.43 -4.76 9.37
CA ILE A 276 28.16 -3.75 10.15
C ILE A 276 27.20 -2.66 10.68
N GLU A 277 26.25 -2.20 9.86
CA GLU A 277 25.23 -1.23 10.31
C GLU A 277 24.41 -1.81 11.48
N LEU A 278 23.96 -3.06 11.38
CA LEU A 278 23.18 -3.69 12.45
C LEU A 278 24.02 -3.91 13.71
N GLU A 279 25.24 -4.47 13.57
CA GLU A 279 26.13 -4.74 14.69
C GLU A 279 26.47 -3.45 15.45
N ASN A 280 26.78 -2.37 14.74
CA ASN A 280 27.07 -1.06 15.33
C ASN A 280 25.83 -0.45 16.00
N HIS A 281 24.65 -0.58 15.39
CA HIS A 281 23.42 -0.04 15.94
C HIS A 281 23.00 -0.74 17.24
N VAL A 282 23.18 -2.06 17.30
CA VAL A 282 22.85 -2.88 18.46
C VAL A 282 23.91 -2.77 19.56
N ARG A 283 25.21 -2.79 19.22
CA ARG A 283 26.30 -2.72 20.21
C ARG A 283 26.63 -1.30 20.69
N GLY A 284 26.45 -0.30 19.82
CA GLY A 284 26.73 1.11 20.13
C GLY A 284 25.71 1.78 21.05
N ARG A 285 24.66 1.06 21.46
CA ARG A 285 23.62 1.50 22.41
C ARG A 285 23.81 0.95 23.83
N LYS A 286 24.94 0.27 24.10
CA LYS A 286 25.30 -0.19 25.46
C LYS A 286 25.76 0.95 26.35
#